data_AF-B0D770-F1
#
_entry.id   AF-B0D770-F1
#
_cell.length_a   1.000
_cell.length_b   1.000
_cell.length_c   1.000
_cell.angle_alpha   90.00
_cell.angle_beta   90.00
_cell.angle_gamma   90.00
#
_symmetry.space_group_name_H-M   'P 1'
#
loop_
_entity.id
_entity.type
_entity.pdbx_description
1 polymer ?
#
loop_
_entity_poly.entity_id
_entity_poly.type
_entity_poly.pdbx_seq_one_letter_code
_entity_poly.pdbx_strand_id
1 'polypeptide(L)'
;MHDADPLTGFEVVEGALPGLTKIQTVPFRDLVIRWTEPHQNLVWESLEDYAQMLCTIELAQNDVQLNPLDGSSYYSLRYTFLMHTYEVTLGILQIIQAIDHLMARSHHHSFSIDKGFVILKQLAMGDDDNHIQLSFYTLQTRCKGAVNHIRQAFNDLKTTFSQYNNTLTNYSYNSTLSDIRSNYH
;
A
#
# COMPACT_ATOMS: atom_id res chain seq x y z
N MET A 1 1.24 20.27 11.86
CA MET A 1 0.43 20.97 10.85
C MET A 1 0.05 19.94 9.80
N HIS A 2 -1.11 19.29 9.97
CA HIS A 2 -1.84 18.60 8.90
C HIS A 2 -3.28 18.41 9.43
N ASP A 3 -4.09 19.47 9.31
CA ASP A 3 -5.54 19.45 9.58
C ASP A 3 -6.35 19.02 8.34
N ALA A 4 -5.67 18.63 7.26
CA ALA A 4 -6.32 18.17 6.03
C ALA A 4 -6.66 16.68 6.17
N ASP A 5 -7.94 16.31 5.96
CA ASP A 5 -8.35 14.90 5.91
C ASP A 5 -7.51 14.19 4.83
N PRO A 6 -6.80 13.10 5.13
CA PRO A 6 -6.01 12.36 4.14
C PRO A 6 -6.87 11.81 2.98
N LEU A 7 -8.18 11.75 3.16
CA LEU A 7 -9.14 11.39 2.12
C LEU A 7 -9.63 12.58 1.27
N THR A 8 -9.05 13.77 1.40
CA THR A 8 -9.47 14.97 0.62
C THR A 8 -9.48 14.69 -0.89
N GLY A 9 -8.58 13.84 -1.39
CA GLY A 9 -8.54 13.43 -2.79
C GLY A 9 -9.64 12.48 -3.26
N PHE A 10 -10.55 12.04 -2.37
CA PHE A 10 -11.59 11.03 -2.60
C PHE A 10 -13.02 11.59 -2.46
N GLU A 11 -13.19 12.91 -2.61
CA GLU A 11 -14.49 13.59 -2.55
C GLU A 11 -15.24 13.41 -1.21
N VAL A 12 -14.50 13.43 -0.10
CA VAL A 12 -15.09 13.36 1.23
C VAL A 12 -16.01 14.55 1.50
N VAL A 13 -17.22 14.26 2.00
CA VAL A 13 -18.22 15.23 2.45
C VAL A 13 -18.50 14.99 3.93
N GLU A 14 -18.37 16.03 4.75
CA GLU A 14 -18.54 15.96 6.21
C GLU A 14 -17.72 14.87 6.93
N GLY A 15 -16.58 14.46 6.36
CA GLY A 15 -15.70 13.43 6.94
C GLY A 15 -16.09 11.99 6.59
N ALA A 16 -17.03 11.79 5.67
CA ALA A 16 -17.40 10.49 5.13
C ALA A 16 -17.17 10.42 3.60
N LEU A 17 -16.80 9.24 3.11
CA LEU A 17 -16.75 8.97 1.68
C LEU A 17 -18.18 8.90 1.10
N PRO A 18 -18.37 9.26 -0.18
CA PRO A 18 -19.67 9.18 -0.84
C PRO A 18 -20.30 7.79 -0.68
N GLY A 19 -21.53 7.76 -0.14
CA GLY A 19 -22.30 6.51 0.05
C GLY A 19 -21.94 5.70 1.29
N LEU A 20 -20.99 6.18 2.11
CA LEU A 20 -20.57 5.52 3.34
C LEU A 20 -20.87 6.38 4.57
N THR A 21 -21.00 5.73 5.72
CA THR A 21 -21.00 6.41 7.02
C THR A 21 -19.58 6.80 7.43
N LYS A 22 -19.46 7.70 8.41
CA LYS A 22 -18.16 8.06 9.02
C LYS A 22 -17.40 6.82 9.52
N ILE A 23 -18.12 5.89 10.16
CA ILE A 23 -17.55 4.64 10.71
C ILE A 23 -17.02 3.76 9.57
N GLN A 24 -17.78 3.60 8.48
CA GLN A 24 -17.35 2.84 7.31
C GLN A 24 -16.20 3.51 6.54
N THR A 25 -15.99 4.81 6.73
CA THR A 25 -14.90 5.58 6.11
C THR A 25 -13.57 5.42 6.86
N VAL A 26 -13.59 5.09 8.16
CA VAL A 26 -12.38 4.96 9.00
C VAL A 26 -11.34 4.00 8.38
N PRO A 27 -11.70 2.78 7.92
CA PRO A 27 -10.71 1.86 7.36
C PRO A 27 -10.00 2.39 6.11
N PHE A 28 -10.70 3.15 5.26
CA PHE A 28 -10.09 3.80 4.09
C PHE A 28 -9.13 4.91 4.50
N ARG A 29 -9.49 5.67 5.54
CA ARG A 29 -8.63 6.71 6.09
C ARG A 29 -7.34 6.11 6.64
N ASP A 30 -7.45 5.07 7.46
CA ASP A 30 -6.32 4.36 8.04
C ASP A 30 -5.41 3.77 6.95
N LEU A 31 -6.00 3.27 5.86
CA LEU A 31 -5.26 2.73 4.73
C LEU A 31 -4.41 3.80 4.04
N VAL A 32 -4.98 4.97 3.74
CA VAL A 32 -4.24 6.08 3.12
C VAL A 32 -3.15 6.58 4.06
N ILE A 33 -3.47 6.78 5.34
CA ILE A 33 -2.49 7.17 6.37
C ILE A 33 -1.30 6.21 6.39
N ARG A 34 -1.52 4.90 6.44
CA ARG A 34 -0.42 3.92 6.47
C ARG A 34 0.44 3.94 5.21
N TRP A 35 -0.12 4.35 4.08
CA TRP A 35 0.60 4.43 2.81
C TRP A 35 1.41 5.72 2.67
N THR A 36 0.86 6.86 3.12
CA THR A 36 1.40 8.20 2.82
C THR A 36 2.04 8.91 4.00
N GLU A 37 1.73 8.54 5.24
CA GLU A 37 2.27 9.24 6.42
C GLU A 37 3.67 8.72 6.80
N PRO A 38 4.48 9.57 7.47
CA PRO A 38 5.79 9.18 7.95
C PRO A 38 5.74 8.00 8.91
N HIS A 39 6.79 7.21 8.88
CA HIS A 39 6.95 6.13 9.84
C HIS A 39 7.07 6.67 11.27
N GLN A 40 6.60 5.88 12.24
CA GLN A 40 6.60 6.27 13.65
C GLN A 40 8.01 6.64 14.17
N ASN A 41 9.04 5.99 13.65
CA ASN A 41 10.44 6.26 14.00
C ASN A 41 11.13 7.25 13.03
N LEU A 42 10.40 7.89 12.12
CA LEU A 42 10.90 8.83 11.10
C LEU A 42 12.06 8.27 10.24
N VAL A 43 12.09 6.95 10.06
CA VAL A 43 13.09 6.26 9.23
C VAL A 43 12.85 6.55 7.73
N TRP A 44 11.64 6.98 7.38
CA TRP A 44 11.13 7.19 6.03
C TRP A 44 9.97 8.17 6.03
N GLU A 45 9.87 8.95 4.95
CA GLU A 45 8.87 10.01 4.75
C GLU A 45 7.47 9.45 4.50
N SER A 46 7.39 8.33 3.79
CA SER A 46 6.15 7.56 3.58
C SER A 46 6.46 6.12 3.19
N LEU A 47 5.50 5.21 3.39
CA LEU A 47 5.60 3.82 2.92
C LEU A 47 5.80 3.76 1.40
N GLU A 48 5.12 4.62 0.67
CA GLU A 48 5.24 4.75 -0.78
C GLU A 48 6.66 5.08 -1.23
N ASP A 49 7.25 6.13 -0.67
CA ASP A 49 8.54 6.66 -1.15
C ASP A 49 9.66 5.67 -0.91
N TYR A 50 9.70 5.05 0.26
CA TYR A 50 10.74 4.06 0.54
C TYR A 50 10.50 2.76 -0.21
N ALA A 51 9.24 2.34 -0.42
CA ALA A 51 8.96 1.19 -1.29
C ALA A 51 9.49 1.46 -2.70
N GLN A 52 9.30 2.66 -3.23
CA GLN A 52 9.84 3.09 -4.51
C GLN A 52 11.37 3.10 -4.52
N MET A 53 12.00 3.62 -3.47
CA MET A 53 13.45 3.62 -3.30
C MET A 53 14.02 2.19 -3.26
N LEU A 54 13.41 1.31 -2.45
CA LEU A 54 13.80 -0.10 -2.32
C LEU A 54 13.73 -0.82 -3.68
N CYS A 55 12.78 -0.47 -4.54
CA CYS A 55 12.68 -1.03 -5.90
C CYS A 55 13.80 -0.59 -6.86
N THR A 56 14.62 0.39 -6.48
CA THR A 56 15.67 0.98 -7.33
C THR A 56 17.06 0.94 -6.72
N ILE A 57 17.19 0.62 -5.43
CA ILE A 57 18.47 0.59 -4.75
C ILE A 57 19.34 -0.56 -5.27
N GLU A 58 20.60 -0.28 -5.56
CA GLU A 58 21.57 -1.31 -5.93
C GLU A 58 22.27 -1.78 -4.66
N LEU A 59 22.39 -3.11 -4.48
CA LEU A 59 23.19 -3.66 -3.38
C LEU A 59 24.65 -3.36 -3.62
N ALA A 60 25.27 -2.62 -2.71
CA ALA A 60 26.71 -2.49 -2.71
C ALA A 60 27.35 -3.74 -2.08
N GLN A 61 28.61 -4.00 -2.42
CA GLN A 61 29.33 -5.18 -1.93
C GLN A 61 29.41 -5.24 -0.39
N ASN A 62 29.41 -4.08 0.27
CA ASN A 62 29.44 -4.01 1.73
C ASN A 62 28.07 -4.27 2.38
N ASP A 63 26.97 -4.29 1.62
CA ASP A 63 25.62 -4.53 2.15
C ASP A 63 25.35 -6.02 2.41
N VAL A 64 26.18 -6.91 1.86
CA VAL A 64 26.18 -8.34 2.18
C VAL A 64 27.33 -8.65 3.13
N GLN A 65 27.03 -9.43 4.16
CA GLN A 65 27.97 -9.82 5.21
C GLN A 65 28.02 -11.34 5.34
N LEU A 66 29.24 -11.87 5.49
CA LEU A 66 29.47 -13.27 5.87
C LEU A 66 29.46 -13.38 7.39
N ASN A 67 28.53 -14.17 7.92
CA ASN A 67 28.34 -14.36 9.36
C ASN A 67 28.73 -15.79 9.75
N PRO A 68 29.59 -15.98 10.77
CA PRO A 68 29.87 -17.30 11.31
C PRO A 68 28.69 -17.84 12.13
N LEU A 69 28.41 -19.14 12.03
CA LEU A 69 27.41 -19.85 12.82
C LEU A 69 27.86 -21.31 13.04
N ASP A 70 28.23 -21.64 14.27
CA ASP A 70 28.51 -22.99 14.78
C ASP A 70 29.13 -23.98 13.75
N GLY A 71 30.36 -23.68 13.32
CA GLY A 71 31.11 -24.53 12.40
C GLY A 71 30.76 -24.35 10.91
N SER A 72 29.85 -23.43 10.61
CA SER A 72 29.50 -22.98 9.27
C SER A 72 29.53 -21.45 9.17
N SER A 73 29.20 -20.94 7.99
CA SER A 73 29.00 -19.52 7.72
C SER A 73 27.83 -19.32 6.77
N TYR A 74 27.12 -18.22 6.90
CA TYR A 74 26.02 -17.84 6.01
C TYR A 74 26.16 -16.38 5.58
N TYR A 75 25.65 -16.07 4.40
CA TYR A 75 25.58 -14.70 3.90
C TYR A 75 24.25 -14.07 4.31
N SER A 76 24.27 -12.78 4.64
CA SER A 76 23.04 -12.03 4.90
C SER A 76 23.20 -10.59 4.50
N LEU A 77 22.08 -9.90 4.29
CA LEU A 77 22.12 -8.45 4.27
C LEU A 77 22.53 -7.91 5.65
N ARG A 78 23.23 -6.78 5.64
CA ARG A 78 23.53 -6.03 6.87
C ARG A 78 22.23 -5.80 7.64
N TYR A 79 22.27 -6.05 8.95
CA TYR A 79 21.10 -6.06 9.82
C TYR A 79 20.15 -4.87 9.61
N THR A 80 20.68 -3.65 9.57
CA THR A 80 19.87 -2.43 9.36
C THR A 80 19.12 -2.45 8.03
N PHE A 81 19.81 -2.86 6.96
CA PHE A 81 19.22 -2.92 5.63
C PHE A 81 18.21 -4.05 5.50
N LEU A 82 18.50 -5.20 6.13
CA LEU A 82 17.58 -6.32 6.25
C LEU A 82 16.29 -5.88 6.96
N MET A 83 16.40 -5.23 8.13
CA MET A 83 15.24 -4.78 8.91
C MET A 83 14.34 -3.83 8.13
N HIS A 84 14.90 -2.82 7.46
CA HIS A 84 14.09 -1.93 6.64
C HIS A 84 13.42 -2.67 5.48
N THR A 85 14.12 -3.64 4.87
CA THR A 85 13.57 -4.48 3.79
C THR A 85 12.38 -5.30 4.29
N TYR A 86 12.47 -5.86 5.52
CA TYR A 86 11.36 -6.55 6.19
C TYR A 86 10.17 -5.63 6.46
N GLU A 87 10.41 -4.47 7.06
CA GLU A 87 9.37 -3.50 7.43
C GLU A 87 8.58 -3.06 6.20
N VAL A 88 9.28 -2.73 5.10
CA VAL A 88 8.67 -2.33 3.83
C VAL A 88 7.86 -3.45 3.23
N THR A 89 8.44 -4.65 3.12
CA THR A 89 7.74 -5.81 2.54
C THR A 89 6.47 -6.13 3.32
N LEU A 90 6.54 -6.09 4.66
CA LEU A 90 5.39 -6.31 5.53
C LEU A 90 4.35 -5.19 5.38
N GLY A 91 4.78 -3.92 5.35
CA GLY A 91 3.91 -2.77 5.15
C GLY A 91 3.12 -2.88 3.85
N ILE A 92 3.80 -3.13 2.73
CA ILE A 92 3.14 -3.30 1.42
C ILE A 92 2.14 -4.46 1.47
N LEU A 93 2.50 -5.61 2.09
CA LEU A 93 1.60 -6.75 2.22
C LEU A 93 0.32 -6.39 3.02
N GLN A 94 0.47 -5.65 4.12
CA GLN A 94 -0.66 -5.21 4.94
C GLN A 94 -1.59 -4.26 4.17
N ILE A 95 -1.03 -3.34 3.37
CA ILE A 95 -1.81 -2.44 2.49
C ILE A 95 -2.62 -3.24 1.47
N ILE A 96 -1.99 -4.21 0.79
CA ILE A 96 -2.68 -5.06 -0.20
C ILE A 96 -3.81 -5.86 0.46
N GLN A 97 -3.55 -6.48 1.60
CA GLN A 97 -4.57 -7.23 2.34
C GLN A 97 -5.74 -6.34 2.77
N ALA A 98 -5.44 -5.13 3.24
CA ALA A 98 -6.48 -4.17 3.62
C ALA A 98 -7.31 -3.72 2.41
N ILE A 99 -6.68 -3.45 1.26
CA ILE A 99 -7.38 -3.15 0.00
C ILE A 99 -8.28 -4.31 -0.40
N ASP A 100 -7.76 -5.53 -0.45
CA ASP A 100 -8.52 -6.72 -0.86
C ASP A 100 -9.72 -6.95 0.07
N HIS A 101 -9.54 -6.73 1.37
CA HIS A 101 -10.63 -6.81 2.35
C HIS A 101 -11.69 -5.73 2.10
N LEU A 102 -11.28 -4.46 1.95
CA LEU A 102 -12.21 -3.34 1.75
C LEU A 102 -12.96 -3.39 0.42
N MET A 103 -12.33 -3.93 -0.61
CA MET A 103 -12.92 -4.08 -1.94
C MET A 103 -13.65 -5.42 -2.13
N ALA A 104 -13.76 -6.24 -1.06
CA ALA A 104 -14.37 -7.58 -1.10
C ALA A 104 -13.81 -8.48 -2.22
N ARG A 105 -12.51 -8.35 -2.51
CA ARG A 105 -11.83 -9.16 -3.54
C ARG A 105 -11.60 -10.58 -3.00
N SER A 106 -11.77 -11.58 -3.87
CA SER A 106 -11.55 -12.99 -3.50
C SER A 106 -10.10 -13.21 -3.05
N HIS A 107 -9.93 -13.78 -1.86
CA HIS A 107 -8.61 -14.08 -1.29
C HIS A 107 -7.79 -15.09 -2.11
N HIS A 108 -8.44 -15.82 -3.02
CA HIS A 108 -7.76 -16.80 -3.87
C HIS A 108 -6.84 -16.17 -4.93
N HIS A 109 -6.90 -14.84 -5.12
CA HIS A 109 -6.07 -14.10 -6.07
C HIS A 109 -5.31 -12.93 -5.46
N SER A 110 -5.19 -12.86 -4.12
CA SER A 110 -4.45 -11.77 -3.48
C SER A 110 -2.98 -11.78 -3.89
N PHE A 111 -2.49 -10.63 -4.34
CA PHE A 111 -1.11 -10.46 -4.76
C PHE A 111 -0.19 -10.73 -3.56
N SER A 112 0.83 -11.58 -3.73
CA SER A 112 1.79 -11.89 -2.67
C SER A 112 3.20 -11.58 -3.13
N ILE A 113 3.86 -10.69 -2.36
CA ILE A 113 5.25 -10.30 -2.59
C ILE A 113 6.18 -11.47 -2.25
N ASP A 114 6.02 -12.04 -1.06
CA ASP A 114 6.89 -13.09 -0.57
C ASP A 114 6.10 -14.14 0.24
N LYS A 115 5.51 -15.09 -0.48
CA LYS A 115 4.68 -16.13 0.13
C LYS A 115 5.51 -16.96 1.11
N GLY A 116 5.14 -16.90 2.40
CA GLY A 116 5.85 -17.62 3.46
C GLY A 116 7.19 -16.99 3.87
N PHE A 117 7.44 -15.75 3.45
CA PHE A 117 8.67 -14.99 3.74
C PHE A 117 9.94 -15.71 3.27
N VAL A 118 9.86 -16.42 2.13
CA VAL A 118 10.96 -17.26 1.62
C VAL A 118 12.12 -16.39 1.16
N ILE A 119 11.84 -15.34 0.39
CA ILE A 119 12.87 -14.42 -0.13
C ILE A 119 13.52 -13.68 1.04
N LEU A 120 12.73 -13.18 1.97
CA LEU A 120 13.24 -12.48 3.15
C LEU A 120 14.10 -13.39 4.04
N LYS A 121 13.71 -14.66 4.22
CA LYS A 121 14.56 -15.66 4.91
C LYS A 121 15.87 -15.89 4.18
N GLN A 122 15.87 -15.95 2.84
CA GLN A 122 17.09 -16.07 2.05
C GLN A 122 17.99 -14.84 2.23
N LEU A 123 17.43 -13.63 2.28
CA LEU A 123 18.19 -12.40 2.55
C LEU A 123 18.78 -12.36 3.96
N ALA A 124 18.14 -13.03 4.92
CA ALA A 124 18.63 -13.14 6.29
C ALA A 124 19.67 -14.25 6.48
N MET A 125 19.61 -15.30 5.67
CA MET A 125 20.44 -16.50 5.80
C MET A 125 20.55 -17.23 4.46
N GLY A 126 21.41 -16.72 3.59
CA GLY A 126 21.71 -17.28 2.27
C GLY A 126 22.99 -18.11 2.27
N ASP A 127 23.08 -19.02 1.30
CA ASP A 127 24.23 -19.92 1.15
C ASP A 127 25.46 -19.23 0.54
N ASP A 128 25.24 -18.25 -0.35
CA ASP A 128 26.28 -17.47 -1.00
C ASP A 128 25.82 -16.03 -1.35
N ASP A 129 26.79 -15.17 -1.69
CA ASP A 129 26.56 -13.76 -2.03
C ASP A 129 25.69 -13.56 -3.28
N ASN A 130 25.87 -14.39 -4.33
CA ASN A 130 25.06 -14.28 -5.55
C ASN A 130 23.60 -14.62 -5.25
N HIS A 131 23.36 -15.58 -4.36
CA HIS A 131 22.02 -15.94 -3.92
C HIS A 131 21.34 -14.78 -3.19
N ILE A 132 22.06 -14.05 -2.33
CA ILE A 132 21.55 -12.83 -1.70
C ILE A 132 21.19 -11.77 -2.74
N GLN A 133 22.08 -11.51 -3.71
CA GLN A 133 21.83 -10.53 -4.76
C GLN A 133 20.60 -10.90 -5.60
N LEU A 134 20.47 -12.17 -5.99
CA LEU A 134 19.34 -12.66 -6.79
C LEU A 134 18.03 -12.62 -6.01
N SER A 135 18.03 -13.03 -4.73
CA SER A 135 16.87 -12.93 -3.84
C SER A 135 16.45 -11.48 -3.68
N PHE A 136 17.40 -10.56 -3.53
CA PHE A 136 17.11 -9.13 -3.40
C PHE A 136 16.49 -8.57 -4.67
N TYR A 137 17.10 -8.82 -5.83
CA TYR A 137 16.55 -8.41 -7.13
C TYR A 137 15.14 -8.96 -7.38
N THR A 138 14.90 -10.21 -6.98
CA THR A 138 13.57 -10.83 -7.06
C THR A 138 12.57 -10.09 -6.16
N LEU A 139 12.96 -9.75 -4.94
CA LEU A 139 12.13 -8.96 -4.03
C LEU A 139 11.80 -7.59 -4.62
N GLN A 140 12.79 -6.87 -5.15
CA GLN A 140 12.60 -5.56 -5.79
C GLN A 140 11.59 -5.62 -6.93
N THR A 141 11.70 -6.62 -7.80
CA THR A 141 10.79 -6.81 -8.93
C THR A 141 9.35 -7.01 -8.44
N ARG A 142 9.16 -7.81 -7.38
CA ARG A 142 7.84 -8.07 -6.80
C ARG A 142 7.29 -6.85 -6.05
N CYS A 143 8.12 -6.14 -5.29
CA CYS A 143 7.75 -4.89 -4.64
C CYS A 143 7.31 -3.84 -5.68
N LYS A 144 7.99 -3.74 -6.83
CA LYS A 144 7.61 -2.83 -7.91
C LYS A 144 6.21 -3.16 -8.46
N GLY A 145 5.92 -4.44 -8.67
CA GLY A 145 4.58 -4.89 -9.04
C GLY A 145 3.52 -4.54 -7.98
N ALA A 146 3.86 -4.74 -6.70
CA ALA A 146 3.01 -4.45 -5.55
C ALA A 146 2.65 -2.95 -5.44
N VAL A 147 3.67 -2.08 -5.54
CA VAL A 147 3.50 -0.61 -5.51
C VAL A 147 2.57 -0.15 -6.64
N ASN A 148 2.77 -0.67 -7.85
CA ASN A 148 1.89 -0.35 -8.98
C ASN A 148 0.45 -0.83 -8.74
N HIS A 149 0.28 -2.02 -8.14
CA HIS A 149 -1.04 -2.55 -7.80
C HIS A 149 -1.76 -1.67 -6.75
N ILE A 150 -1.04 -1.22 -5.73
CA ILE A 150 -1.56 -0.31 -4.69
C ILE A 150 -1.99 1.02 -5.31
N ARG A 151 -1.13 1.64 -6.14
CA ARG A 151 -1.46 2.88 -6.85
C ARG A 151 -2.71 2.73 -7.72
N GLN A 152 -2.81 1.63 -8.46
CA GLN A 152 -3.99 1.35 -9.28
C GLN A 152 -5.24 1.20 -8.40
N ALA A 153 -5.17 0.47 -7.29
CA ALA A 153 -6.29 0.30 -6.38
C ALA A 153 -6.74 1.64 -5.76
N PHE A 154 -5.83 2.52 -5.36
CA PHE A 154 -6.20 3.87 -4.89
C PHE A 154 -6.88 4.70 -5.98
N ASN A 155 -6.40 4.62 -7.22
CA ASN A 155 -7.04 5.28 -8.36
C ASN A 155 -8.44 4.72 -8.65
N ASP A 156 -8.62 3.40 -8.55
CA ASP A 156 -9.92 2.74 -8.71
C ASP A 156 -10.90 3.19 -7.62
N LEU A 157 -10.44 3.26 -6.36
CA LEU A 157 -11.23 3.77 -5.23
C LEU A 157 -11.65 5.23 -5.47
N LYS A 158 -10.70 6.08 -5.86
CA LYS A 158 -10.97 7.49 -6.19
C LYS A 158 -12.03 7.61 -7.28
N THR A 159 -11.88 6.86 -8.37
CA THR A 159 -12.83 6.85 -9.48
C THR A 159 -14.22 6.38 -9.04
N THR A 160 -14.28 5.33 -8.23
CA THR A 160 -15.54 4.76 -7.73
C THR A 160 -16.32 5.77 -6.89
N PHE A 161 -15.67 6.44 -5.95
CA PHE A 161 -16.32 7.43 -5.10
C PHE A 161 -16.72 8.70 -5.87
N SER A 162 -15.88 9.16 -6.80
CA SER A 162 -16.24 10.27 -7.70
C SER A 162 -17.47 9.97 -8.55
N GLN A 163 -17.58 8.77 -9.12
CA GLN A 163 -18.75 8.37 -9.91
C GLN A 163 -20.02 8.30 -9.06
N TYR A 164 -19.91 7.81 -7.81
CA TYR A 164 -21.03 7.75 -6.89
C TYR A 164 -21.57 9.14 -6.54
N ASN A 165 -20.68 10.10 -6.27
CA ASN A 165 -21.06 11.48 -6.00
C ASN A 165 -21.71 12.16 -7.22
N ASN A 166 -21.15 11.97 -8.42
CA ASN A 166 -21.74 12.46 -9.67
C ASN A 166 -23.14 11.87 -9.93
N THR A 167 -23.34 10.61 -9.58
CA THR A 167 -24.65 9.95 -9.73
C THR A 167 -25.67 10.55 -8.75
N LEU A 168 -25.31 10.70 -7.48
CA LEU A 168 -26.18 11.33 -6.46
C LEU A 168 -26.55 12.77 -6.80
N THR A 169 -25.58 13.56 -7.25
CA THR A 169 -25.81 14.95 -7.66
C THR A 169 -26.72 15.03 -8.88
N ASN A 170 -26.54 14.16 -9.90
CA ASN A 170 -27.44 14.11 -11.05
C ASN A 170 -28.87 13.69 -10.68
N TYR A 171 -29.06 12.81 -9.68
CA TYR A 171 -30.38 12.48 -9.16
C TYR A 171 -31.01 13.66 -8.40
N SER A 172 -30.24 14.41 -7.60
CA SER A 172 -30.77 15.56 -6.85
C SER A 172 -31.16 16.74 -7.75
N TYR A 173 -30.41 16.99 -8.83
CA TYR A 173 -30.76 18.00 -9.84
C TYR A 173 -32.02 17.63 -10.64
N ASN A 174 -32.25 16.34 -10.90
CA ASN A 174 -33.48 15.89 -11.58
C ASN A 174 -34.68 15.76 -10.64
N SER A 175 -34.46 15.63 -9.34
CA SER A 175 -35.55 15.53 -8.34
C SER A 175 -36.16 16.88 -7.94
N THR A 176 -35.54 18.01 -8.32
CA THR A 176 -36.06 19.37 -8.04
C THR A 176 -36.80 20.01 -9.22
N LEU A 177 -36.90 19.33 -10.36
CA LEU A 177 -37.60 19.85 -11.55
C LEU A 177 -39.01 19.28 -11.77
N SER A 178 -39.46 18.29 -10.99
CA SER A 178 -40.78 17.66 -11.18
C SER A 178 -41.91 18.26 -10.32
N ASP A 179 -41.60 18.89 -9.18
CA ASP A 179 -42.65 19.38 -8.26
C ASP A 179 -43.10 20.84 -8.51
N ILE A 180 -42.45 21.58 -9.43
CA ILE A 180 -42.78 22.98 -9.70
C ILE A 180 -43.80 23.15 -10.87
N ARG A 181 -44.16 22.08 -11.58
CA ARG A 181 -45.09 22.17 -12.75
C ARG A 181 -46.50 21.62 -12.55
N SER A 182 -46.88 21.22 -11.34
CA SER A 182 -48.19 20.55 -11.12
C SER A 182 -49.26 21.42 -10.46
N ASN A 183 -49.12 22.76 -10.42
CA ASN A 183 -50.12 23.68 -9.84
C ASN A 183 -50.67 24.71 -10.83
N TYR A 184 -50.81 24.34 -12.10
CA TYR A 184 -51.65 25.07 -13.05
C TYR A 184 -52.36 24.08 -13.98
N HIS A 185 -53.50 23.54 -13.52
CA HIS A 185 -54.66 23.31 -14.39
C HIS A 185 -55.93 23.06 -13.58
#